data_AF-A0A9Q8SQL7-F1
#
_entry.id   AF-A0A9Q8SQL7-F1
#
_cell.length_a   1.000
_cell.length_b   1.000
_cell.length_c   1.000
_cell.angle_alpha   90.00
_cell.angle_beta   90.00
_cell.angle_gamma   90.00
#
_symmetry.space_group_name_H-M   'P 1'
#
loop_
_entity.id
_entity.type
_entity.pdbx_description
1 polymer ?
#
loop_
_entity_poly.entity_id
_entity_poly.type
_entity_poly.pdbx_seq_one_letter_code
_entity_poly.pdbx_strand_id
1 'polypeptide(L)'
;MTGAALFVGSDGQVVTRHDLPPVTARDDEILIDVVYSGVNPADLKIVHFTNFRNSVPGTDFCGKVLDCPALVDSGFKVGDIVAGQSVVHGECSKEYGAHKPRISTPKLGLFRVPENMPRPDAAAITTVSHTASDALYNNFKLPLPGSSTDVVEGTLVVWGGGTAVGLSAIQLARASGVTNIITTASLPRHDLLRGLGATECFDYKDADVSDKVRQAVIKTGHSWVWGFETAGSLESSQLLLGALTNINADTQFSWVNATGAQRPPSESVLGSRDYDIVFEVAGGRHVIPAEPGKASNMWAALDWVVKSYGKGFELPVVRVFEGTGEKALEEMETVSKQGTFGKLVLKHPLR
;
A
#
# COMPACT_ATOMS: atom_id res chain seq x y z
N MET A 1 14.31 -12.10 -23.12
CA MET A 1 13.24 -11.25 -22.56
C MET A 1 13.35 -9.90 -23.23
N THR A 2 12.25 -9.30 -23.68
CA THR A 2 12.27 -7.93 -24.22
C THR A 2 11.83 -6.99 -23.11
N GLY A 3 12.77 -6.23 -22.54
CA GLY A 3 12.46 -5.23 -21.52
C GLY A 3 13.48 -5.18 -20.39
N ALA A 4 13.64 -4.00 -19.82
CA ALA A 4 14.52 -3.78 -18.68
C ALA A 4 13.84 -4.18 -17.35
N ALA A 5 14.66 -4.54 -16.37
CA ALA A 5 14.27 -4.68 -14.98
C ALA A 5 15.00 -3.64 -14.13
N LEU A 6 14.37 -3.18 -13.05
CA LEU A 6 15.09 -2.47 -12.00
C LEU A 6 15.73 -3.50 -11.07
N PHE A 7 16.96 -3.25 -10.64
CA PHE A 7 17.74 -4.22 -9.89
C PHE A 7 18.56 -3.55 -8.79
N VAL A 8 18.46 -4.07 -7.57
CA VAL A 8 19.25 -3.65 -6.42
C VAL A 8 20.58 -4.41 -6.46
N GLY A 9 21.67 -3.69 -6.72
CA GLY A 9 23.03 -4.22 -6.71
C GLY A 9 23.52 -4.66 -5.33
N SER A 10 24.69 -5.31 -5.29
CA SER A 10 25.33 -5.72 -4.04
C SER A 10 25.77 -4.54 -3.16
N ASP A 11 26.04 -3.40 -3.78
CA ASP A 11 26.35 -2.12 -3.14
C ASP A 11 25.10 -1.37 -2.65
N GLY A 12 23.90 -1.86 -2.98
CA GLY A 12 22.62 -1.23 -2.64
C GLY A 12 22.18 -0.14 -3.62
N GLN A 13 22.92 0.09 -4.71
CA GLN A 13 22.46 0.97 -5.77
C GLN A 13 21.38 0.28 -6.60
N VAL A 14 20.35 1.04 -7.00
CA VAL A 14 19.33 0.54 -7.93
C VAL A 14 19.74 0.92 -9.34
N VAL A 15 19.79 -0.07 -10.23
CA VAL A 15 20.22 0.09 -11.62
C VAL A 15 19.24 -0.59 -12.57
N THR A 16 19.22 -0.16 -13.82
CA THR A 16 18.51 -0.84 -14.90
C THR A 16 19.34 -2.02 -15.41
N ARG A 17 18.72 -3.19 -15.60
CA ARG A 17 19.34 -4.38 -16.22
C ARG A 17 18.49 -4.96 -17.33
N HIS A 18 19.15 -5.41 -18.41
CA HIS A 18 18.52 -6.08 -19.55
C HIS A 18 18.92 -7.56 -19.68
N ASP A 19 19.87 -7.99 -18.86
CA ASP A 19 20.57 -9.27 -18.95
C ASP A 19 20.22 -10.22 -17.78
N LEU A 20 19.12 -9.96 -17.06
CA LEU A 20 18.63 -10.88 -16.04
C LEU A 20 18.20 -12.22 -16.69
N PRO A 21 18.43 -13.36 -15.99
CA PRO A 21 17.95 -14.66 -16.45
C PRO A 21 16.44 -14.67 -16.69
N PRO A 22 15.93 -15.39 -17.71
CA PRO A 22 14.50 -15.58 -17.90
C PRO A 22 13.83 -16.11 -16.64
N VAL A 23 12.68 -15.55 -16.29
CA VAL A 23 11.85 -16.06 -15.20
C VAL A 23 11.09 -17.29 -15.69
N THR A 24 11.31 -18.41 -15.01
CA THR A 24 10.56 -19.66 -15.17
C THR A 24 9.62 -19.82 -13.98
N ALA A 25 8.42 -20.37 -14.21
CA ALA A 25 7.52 -20.70 -13.12
C ALA A 25 8.14 -21.79 -12.23
N ARG A 26 7.98 -21.64 -10.91
CA ARG A 26 8.16 -22.76 -9.98
C ARG A 26 6.94 -23.68 -10.04
N ASP A 27 7.07 -24.91 -9.55
CA ASP A 27 6.05 -25.96 -9.71
C ASP A 27 4.66 -25.55 -9.15
N ASP A 28 4.63 -24.73 -8.10
CA ASP A 28 3.43 -24.26 -7.39
C ASP A 28 3.08 -22.77 -7.65
N GLU A 29 3.76 -22.14 -8.60
CA GLU A 29 3.65 -20.71 -8.87
C GLU A 29 3.11 -20.39 -10.26
N ILE A 30 2.41 -19.26 -10.34
CA ILE A 30 1.83 -18.76 -11.58
C ILE A 30 2.84 -17.85 -12.28
N LEU A 31 3.10 -18.14 -13.56
CA LEU A 31 3.92 -17.29 -14.41
C LEU A 31 3.08 -16.15 -15.00
N ILE A 32 3.56 -14.91 -14.84
CA ILE A 32 2.81 -13.71 -15.22
C ILE A 32 3.69 -12.80 -16.08
N ASP A 33 3.15 -12.37 -17.22
CA ASP A 33 3.71 -11.32 -18.06
C ASP A 33 3.22 -9.97 -17.52
N VAL A 34 4.12 -9.23 -16.87
CA VAL A 34 3.79 -7.99 -16.17
C VAL A 34 3.54 -6.91 -17.21
N VAL A 35 2.37 -6.26 -17.11
CA VAL A 35 2.00 -5.12 -17.97
C VAL A 35 2.16 -3.81 -17.21
N TYR A 36 1.89 -3.83 -15.90
CA TYR A 36 2.04 -2.68 -15.01
C TYR A 36 2.58 -3.13 -13.65
N SER A 37 3.42 -2.31 -13.03
CA SER A 37 3.85 -2.51 -11.63
C SER A 37 3.66 -1.22 -10.83
N GLY A 38 3.01 -1.31 -9.67
CA GLY A 38 2.80 -0.17 -8.79
C GLY A 38 4.04 0.17 -7.99
N VAL A 39 4.35 1.46 -7.88
CA VAL A 39 5.49 1.97 -7.12
C VAL A 39 5.06 2.31 -5.70
N ASN A 40 5.81 1.86 -4.70
CA ASN A 40 5.67 2.20 -3.30
C ASN A 40 6.94 2.89 -2.79
N PRO A 41 6.84 3.83 -1.83
CA PRO A 41 8.02 4.36 -1.14
C PRO A 41 8.88 3.25 -0.52
N ALA A 42 8.25 2.17 -0.06
CA ALA A 42 8.89 1.00 0.51
C ALA A 42 9.87 0.30 -0.44
N ASP A 43 9.63 0.35 -1.76
CA ASP A 43 10.43 -0.37 -2.76
C ASP A 43 11.90 0.10 -2.76
N LEU A 44 12.15 1.38 -2.47
CA LEU A 44 13.50 1.93 -2.31
C LEU A 44 13.92 2.02 -0.84
N LYS A 45 13.01 2.36 0.07
CA LYS A 45 13.32 2.49 1.51
C LYS A 45 13.85 1.19 2.11
N ILE A 46 13.30 0.04 1.73
CA ILE A 46 13.75 -1.27 2.26
C ILE A 46 15.23 -1.54 1.93
N VAL A 47 15.73 -1.06 0.79
CA VAL A 47 17.14 -1.19 0.39
C VAL A 47 18.05 -0.42 1.34
N HIS A 48 17.63 0.78 1.77
CA HIS A 48 18.39 1.60 2.70
C HIS A 48 18.33 1.08 4.14
N PHE A 49 17.17 0.58 4.58
CA PHE A 49 16.96 0.13 5.96
C PHE A 49 17.38 -1.32 6.23
N THR A 50 17.56 -2.13 5.19
CA THR A 50 17.87 -3.56 5.31
C THR A 50 19.01 -3.97 4.37
N ASN A 51 19.52 -5.20 4.50
CA ASN A 51 20.49 -5.77 3.56
C ASN A 51 19.82 -6.44 2.35
N PHE A 52 18.65 -5.95 1.93
CA PHE A 52 18.01 -6.40 0.71
C PHE A 52 18.87 -5.96 -0.49
N ARG A 53 19.64 -6.92 -1.03
CA ARG A 53 20.66 -6.75 -2.07
C ARG A 53 20.56 -7.89 -3.06
N ASN A 54 21.00 -7.66 -4.29
CA ASN A 54 20.94 -8.62 -5.39
C ASN A 54 19.50 -9.10 -5.63
N SER A 55 18.58 -8.15 -5.78
CA SER A 55 17.15 -8.40 -5.86
C SER A 55 16.47 -7.45 -6.83
N VAL A 56 15.26 -7.82 -7.27
CA VAL A 56 14.37 -6.92 -8.02
C VAL A 56 13.43 -6.26 -6.99
N PRO A 57 13.24 -4.92 -7.01
CA PRO A 57 12.27 -4.25 -6.14
C PRO A 57 10.85 -4.32 -6.74
N GLY A 58 9.88 -3.82 -5.97
CA GLY A 58 8.48 -3.72 -6.38
C GLY A 58 7.63 -4.86 -5.85
N THR A 59 6.45 -4.50 -5.35
CA THR A 59 5.51 -5.45 -4.72
C THR A 59 4.19 -5.54 -5.47
N ASP A 60 3.65 -4.44 -5.99
CA ASP A 60 2.35 -4.46 -6.70
C ASP A 60 2.54 -4.72 -8.21
N PHE A 61 1.60 -5.46 -8.82
CA PHE A 61 1.58 -5.65 -10.27
C PHE A 61 0.18 -5.91 -10.84
N CYS A 62 0.05 -5.72 -12.15
CA CYS A 62 -1.01 -6.26 -13.00
C CYS A 62 -0.37 -6.87 -14.24
N GLY A 63 -0.81 -8.05 -14.63
CA GLY A 63 -0.24 -8.79 -15.75
C GLY A 63 -1.15 -9.84 -16.33
N LYS A 64 -0.64 -10.52 -17.37
CA LYS A 64 -1.33 -11.60 -18.07
C LYS A 64 -0.76 -12.94 -17.63
N VAL A 65 -1.63 -13.88 -17.27
CA VAL A 65 -1.23 -15.25 -16.94
C VAL A 65 -0.65 -15.94 -18.18
N LEU A 66 0.53 -16.54 -18.04
CA LEU A 66 1.20 -17.36 -19.04
C LEU A 66 0.98 -18.84 -18.75
N ASP A 67 1.28 -19.68 -19.75
CA ASP A 67 1.21 -21.13 -19.59
C ASP A 67 2.28 -21.64 -18.62
N CYS A 68 1.86 -22.42 -17.62
CA CYS A 68 2.75 -23.04 -16.64
C CYS A 68 2.08 -24.24 -15.95
N PRO A 69 2.86 -25.19 -15.40
CA PRO A 69 2.32 -26.39 -14.74
C PRO A 69 1.33 -26.10 -13.61
N ALA A 70 1.57 -25.05 -12.84
CA ALA A 70 0.74 -24.68 -11.70
C ALA A 70 -0.70 -24.27 -12.04
N LEU A 71 -1.06 -24.10 -13.33
CA LEU A 71 -2.41 -23.65 -13.72
C LEU A 71 -3.50 -24.67 -13.43
N VAL A 72 -3.20 -25.97 -13.51
CA VAL A 72 -4.18 -27.08 -13.48
C VAL A 72 -5.17 -26.96 -12.30
N ASP A 73 -4.69 -26.54 -11.13
CA ASP A 73 -5.50 -26.38 -9.90
C ASP A 73 -5.42 -24.96 -9.30
N SER A 74 -5.11 -23.97 -10.14
CA SER A 74 -4.97 -22.58 -9.71
C SER A 74 -6.29 -21.81 -9.69
N GLY A 75 -7.27 -22.28 -10.47
CA GLY A 75 -8.45 -21.51 -10.84
C GLY A 75 -8.22 -20.51 -11.98
N PHE A 76 -6.97 -20.13 -12.28
CA PHE A 76 -6.66 -19.23 -13.39
C PHE A 76 -6.45 -19.99 -14.71
N LYS A 77 -6.57 -19.28 -15.83
CA LYS A 77 -6.24 -19.78 -17.16
C LYS A 77 -5.26 -18.87 -17.90
N VAL A 78 -4.57 -19.43 -18.87
CA VAL A 78 -3.72 -18.66 -19.79
C VAL A 78 -4.51 -17.49 -20.37
N GLY A 79 -3.95 -16.30 -20.23
CA GLY A 79 -4.54 -15.07 -20.73
C GLY A 79 -5.47 -14.32 -19.78
N ASP A 80 -5.78 -14.87 -18.60
CA ASP A 80 -6.43 -14.09 -17.54
C ASP A 80 -5.59 -12.86 -17.20
N ILE A 81 -6.26 -11.73 -16.96
CA ILE A 81 -5.63 -10.53 -16.41
C ILE A 81 -5.77 -10.60 -14.90
N VAL A 82 -4.62 -10.63 -14.22
CA VAL A 82 -4.52 -10.75 -12.77
C VAL A 82 -3.69 -9.61 -12.22
N ALA A 83 -3.97 -9.24 -10.98
CA ALA A 83 -3.20 -8.27 -10.23
C ALA A 83 -3.07 -8.75 -8.78
N GLY A 84 -2.21 -8.09 -8.03
CA GLY A 84 -1.93 -8.53 -6.67
C GLY A 84 -0.69 -7.91 -6.07
N GLN A 85 -0.22 -8.55 -5.01
CA GLN A 85 1.04 -8.25 -4.37
C GLN A 85 1.93 -9.48 -4.48
N SER A 86 3.18 -9.26 -4.89
CA SER A 86 4.17 -10.31 -4.94
C SER A 86 4.54 -10.75 -3.53
N VAL A 87 4.37 -12.04 -3.27
CA VAL A 87 4.54 -12.66 -1.96
C VAL A 87 6.03 -12.94 -1.73
N VAL A 88 6.67 -12.11 -0.92
CA VAL A 88 8.08 -12.30 -0.51
C VAL A 88 8.16 -13.49 0.46
N HIS A 89 8.23 -14.72 -0.06
CA HIS A 89 8.22 -15.94 0.75
C HIS A 89 9.55 -16.70 0.68
N GLY A 90 9.99 -17.22 1.84
CA GLY A 90 11.13 -18.14 1.94
C GLY A 90 12.49 -17.57 1.50
N GLU A 91 13.43 -18.46 1.19
CA GLU A 91 14.82 -18.12 0.83
C GLU A 91 14.93 -17.40 -0.53
N CYS A 92 13.89 -17.49 -1.37
CA CYS A 92 13.83 -16.87 -2.70
C CYS A 92 13.21 -15.45 -2.70
N SER A 93 13.06 -14.82 -1.54
CA SER A 93 12.50 -13.46 -1.34
C SER A 93 12.95 -12.41 -2.38
N LYS A 94 14.21 -12.52 -2.83
CA LYS A 94 14.87 -11.60 -3.75
C LYS A 94 14.42 -11.70 -5.21
N GLU A 95 13.74 -12.79 -5.58
CA GLU A 95 13.31 -13.08 -6.95
C GLU A 95 11.89 -12.58 -7.27
N TYR A 96 11.16 -12.14 -6.25
CA TYR A 96 9.73 -11.79 -6.35
C TYR A 96 9.45 -10.34 -6.76
N GLY A 97 10.46 -9.50 -6.98
CA GLY A 97 10.24 -8.11 -7.36
C GLY A 97 9.39 -7.93 -8.62
N ALA A 98 8.43 -7.02 -8.59
CA ALA A 98 7.49 -6.75 -9.68
C ALA A 98 8.02 -5.78 -10.74
N HIS A 99 9.10 -5.04 -10.49
CA HIS A 99 9.66 -4.09 -11.46
C HIS A 99 10.54 -4.77 -12.53
N LYS A 100 9.97 -5.79 -13.18
CA LYS A 100 10.56 -6.54 -14.29
C LYS A 100 9.46 -7.09 -15.22
N PRO A 101 9.79 -7.49 -16.47
CA PRO A 101 8.79 -7.90 -17.45
C PRO A 101 7.99 -9.16 -17.08
N ARG A 102 8.51 -10.04 -16.23
CA ARG A 102 7.84 -11.29 -15.83
C ARG A 102 8.10 -11.63 -14.38
N ILE A 103 7.12 -12.22 -13.73
CA ILE A 103 7.24 -12.75 -12.36
C ILE A 103 6.70 -14.18 -12.30
N SER A 104 7.19 -14.92 -11.32
CA SER A 104 6.63 -16.18 -10.83
C SER A 104 6.20 -15.91 -9.40
N THR A 105 4.95 -16.23 -9.04
CA THR A 105 4.43 -15.91 -7.71
C THR A 105 3.34 -16.90 -7.26
N PRO A 106 3.21 -17.16 -5.94
CA PRO A 106 2.12 -17.97 -5.41
C PRO A 106 0.74 -17.39 -5.74
N LYS A 107 -0.24 -18.29 -5.92
CA LYS A 107 -1.63 -17.89 -6.22
C LYS A 107 -2.31 -17.09 -5.10
N LEU A 108 -1.87 -17.24 -3.86
CA LEU A 108 -2.46 -16.64 -2.65
C LEU A 108 -2.41 -15.10 -2.66
N GLY A 109 -1.55 -14.52 -3.50
CA GLY A 109 -1.39 -13.07 -3.67
C GLY A 109 -2.22 -12.44 -4.79
N LEU A 110 -3.08 -13.21 -5.48
CA LEU A 110 -3.66 -12.82 -6.77
C LEU A 110 -5.18 -12.61 -6.70
N PHE A 111 -5.66 -11.60 -7.41
CA PHE A 111 -7.06 -11.48 -7.80
C PHE A 111 -7.19 -11.34 -9.33
N ARG A 112 -8.32 -11.80 -9.89
CA ARG A 112 -8.66 -11.51 -11.30
C ARG A 112 -9.12 -10.07 -11.41
N VAL A 113 -8.56 -9.34 -12.36
CA VAL A 113 -8.93 -7.93 -12.59
C VAL A 113 -10.32 -7.88 -13.22
N PRO A 114 -11.31 -7.23 -12.60
CA PRO A 114 -12.64 -7.04 -13.19
C PRO A 114 -12.57 -6.20 -14.46
N GLU A 115 -13.50 -6.43 -15.39
CA GLU A 115 -13.52 -5.71 -16.69
C GLU A 115 -13.65 -4.19 -16.54
N ASN A 116 -14.32 -3.73 -15.49
CA ASN A 116 -14.54 -2.31 -15.20
C ASN A 116 -13.38 -1.64 -14.45
N MET A 117 -12.32 -2.38 -14.09
CA MET A 117 -11.15 -1.85 -13.41
C MET A 117 -10.01 -1.60 -14.42
N PRO A 118 -9.55 -0.36 -14.59
CA PRO A 118 -8.38 -0.08 -15.41
C PRO A 118 -7.15 -0.85 -14.89
N ARG A 119 -6.40 -1.47 -15.81
CA ARG A 119 -5.18 -2.24 -15.48
C ARG A 119 -4.13 -1.47 -14.66
N PRO A 120 -3.82 -0.18 -14.93
CA PRO A 120 -2.89 0.55 -14.07
C PRO A 120 -3.43 0.68 -12.64
N ASP A 121 -4.75 0.79 -12.46
CA ASP A 121 -5.38 0.92 -11.15
C ASP A 121 -5.33 -0.42 -10.41
N ALA A 122 -5.54 -1.53 -11.12
CA ALA A 122 -5.34 -2.87 -10.59
C ALA A 122 -3.89 -3.08 -10.09
N ALA A 123 -2.89 -2.54 -10.80
CA ALA A 123 -1.49 -2.56 -10.36
C ALA A 123 -1.17 -1.60 -9.21
N ALA A 124 -2.11 -0.74 -8.81
CA ALA A 124 -1.91 0.30 -7.80
C ALA A 124 -2.57 -0.02 -6.46
N ILE A 125 -3.54 -0.93 -6.42
CA ILE A 125 -4.55 -1.00 -5.37
C ILE A 125 -4.18 -1.88 -4.17
N THR A 126 -3.40 -2.94 -4.39
CA THR A 126 -3.18 -3.99 -3.39
C THR A 126 -2.49 -3.46 -2.14
N THR A 127 -1.25 -2.96 -2.27
CA THR A 127 -0.48 -2.47 -1.11
C THR A 127 -1.20 -1.34 -0.40
N VAL A 128 -1.80 -0.39 -1.12
CA VAL A 128 -2.42 0.78 -0.47
C VAL A 128 -3.70 0.41 0.30
N SER A 129 -4.47 -0.55 -0.21
CA SER A 129 -5.66 -1.08 0.48
C SER A 129 -5.26 -1.93 1.68
N HIS A 130 -4.22 -2.76 1.54
CA HIS A 130 -3.65 -3.56 2.62
C HIS A 130 -3.11 -2.69 3.76
N THR A 131 -2.35 -1.65 3.44
CA THR A 131 -1.81 -0.70 4.42
C THR A 131 -2.92 0.04 5.17
N ALA A 132 -3.97 0.49 4.46
CA ALA A 132 -5.14 1.08 5.12
C ALA A 132 -5.89 0.06 6.00
N SER A 133 -6.03 -1.18 5.53
CA SER A 133 -6.70 -2.26 6.25
C SER A 133 -5.99 -2.65 7.55
N ASP A 134 -4.65 -2.62 7.57
CA ASP A 134 -3.89 -2.85 8.80
C ASP A 134 -4.24 -1.80 9.87
N ALA A 135 -4.29 -0.52 9.50
CA ALA A 135 -4.66 0.53 10.44
C ALA A 135 -6.11 0.36 10.90
N LEU A 136 -7.05 0.28 9.96
CA LEU A 136 -8.49 0.30 10.27
C LEU A 136 -8.97 -0.97 10.99
N TYR A 137 -8.55 -2.14 10.53
CA TYR A 137 -9.13 -3.41 11.00
C TYR A 137 -8.22 -4.14 11.98
N ASN A 138 -6.91 -4.08 11.76
CA ASN A 138 -5.97 -4.81 12.60
C ASN A 138 -5.54 -4.00 13.82
N ASN A 139 -5.40 -2.67 13.71
CA ASN A 139 -5.03 -1.82 14.84
C ASN A 139 -6.26 -1.23 15.52
N PHE A 140 -7.13 -0.53 14.78
CA PHE A 140 -8.30 0.17 15.32
C PHE A 140 -9.53 -0.72 15.54
N LYS A 141 -9.48 -1.96 15.05
CA LYS A 141 -10.55 -2.97 15.22
C LYS A 141 -11.91 -2.52 14.70
N LEU A 142 -11.93 -1.67 13.67
CA LEU A 142 -13.17 -1.28 13.00
C LEU A 142 -13.81 -2.50 12.30
N PRO A 143 -15.14 -2.49 12.08
CA PRO A 143 -15.80 -3.49 11.25
C PRO A 143 -15.21 -3.53 9.84
N LEU A 144 -15.10 -4.73 9.26
CA LEU A 144 -14.72 -4.89 7.86
C LEU A 144 -15.69 -4.14 6.92
N PRO A 145 -15.22 -3.69 5.74
CA PRO A 145 -16.05 -2.86 4.88
C PRO A 145 -17.25 -3.68 4.36
N GLY A 146 -18.45 -3.11 4.47
CA GLY A 146 -19.70 -3.77 4.08
C GLY A 146 -20.14 -4.92 4.99
N SER A 147 -19.49 -5.17 6.13
CA SER A 147 -19.92 -6.22 7.08
C SER A 147 -21.06 -5.81 8.00
N SER A 148 -21.27 -4.50 8.19
CA SER A 148 -22.38 -3.94 8.96
C SER A 148 -22.87 -2.63 8.31
N THR A 149 -24.13 -2.29 8.58
CA THR A 149 -24.72 -0.99 8.26
C THR A 149 -24.76 -0.04 9.47
N ASP A 150 -24.27 -0.49 10.63
CA ASP A 150 -24.26 0.28 11.86
C ASP A 150 -23.29 1.46 11.76
N VAL A 151 -23.65 2.57 12.41
CA VAL A 151 -22.77 3.72 12.56
C VAL A 151 -21.68 3.38 13.57
N VAL A 152 -20.44 3.63 13.19
CA VAL A 152 -19.31 3.56 14.11
C VAL A 152 -19.17 4.92 14.81
N GLU A 153 -19.43 4.93 16.10
CA GLU A 153 -19.22 6.09 16.97
C GLU A 153 -17.73 6.33 17.18
N GLY A 154 -17.21 7.41 16.60
CA GLY A 154 -15.80 7.78 16.70
C GLY A 154 -15.37 8.76 15.61
N THR A 155 -14.17 9.30 15.78
CA THR A 155 -13.58 10.25 14.84
C THR A 155 -12.28 9.69 14.28
N LEU A 156 -12.24 9.45 12.98
CA LEU A 156 -11.02 9.09 12.27
C LEU A 156 -10.33 10.35 11.75
N VAL A 157 -9.05 10.53 12.09
CA VAL A 157 -8.18 11.58 11.56
C VAL A 157 -7.14 10.94 10.64
N VAL A 158 -7.27 11.15 9.34
CA VAL A 158 -6.29 10.70 8.33
C VAL A 158 -5.33 11.83 8.02
N TRP A 159 -4.12 11.78 8.58
CA TRP A 159 -3.07 12.75 8.28
C TRP A 159 -2.38 12.37 6.96
N GLY A 160 -2.58 13.17 5.90
CA GLY A 160 -2.11 12.87 4.55
C GLY A 160 -3.14 12.20 3.64
N GLY A 161 -4.41 12.61 3.69
CA GLY A 161 -5.50 12.02 2.89
C GLY A 161 -5.29 12.02 1.38
N GLY A 162 -4.40 12.89 0.85
CA GLY A 162 -4.03 12.90 -0.57
C GLY A 162 -3.09 11.77 -1.00
N THR A 163 -2.50 11.02 -0.07
CA THR A 163 -1.66 9.85 -0.42
C THR A 163 -2.53 8.69 -0.89
N ALA A 164 -1.99 7.75 -1.67
CA ALA A 164 -2.77 6.58 -2.09
C ALA A 164 -3.31 5.74 -0.92
N VAL A 165 -2.56 5.66 0.20
CA VAL A 165 -3.03 5.03 1.44
C VAL A 165 -4.15 5.85 2.08
N GLY A 166 -4.00 7.18 2.18
CA GLY A 166 -5.02 8.07 2.71
C GLY A 166 -6.33 8.03 1.92
N LEU A 167 -6.26 8.05 0.59
CA LEU A 167 -7.41 7.88 -0.31
C LEU A 167 -8.13 6.55 -0.06
N SER A 168 -7.37 5.48 0.16
CA SER A 168 -7.94 4.15 0.45
C SER A 168 -8.57 4.10 1.83
N ALA A 169 -7.91 4.67 2.84
CA ALA A 169 -8.36 4.68 4.23
C ALA A 169 -9.67 5.44 4.42
N ILE A 170 -9.84 6.59 3.77
CA ILE A 170 -11.08 7.38 3.84
C ILE A 170 -12.26 6.54 3.34
N GLN A 171 -12.14 5.94 2.16
CA GLN A 171 -13.22 5.16 1.53
C GLN A 171 -13.53 3.87 2.31
N LEU A 172 -12.49 3.15 2.75
CA LEU A 172 -12.65 1.95 3.57
C LEU A 172 -13.31 2.26 4.92
N ALA A 173 -12.93 3.36 5.58
CA ALA A 173 -13.56 3.78 6.83
C ALA A 173 -15.04 4.14 6.64
N ARG A 174 -15.40 4.83 5.54
CA ARG A 174 -16.81 5.07 5.18
C ARG A 174 -17.58 3.77 4.98
N ALA A 175 -17.00 2.82 4.24
CA ALA A 175 -17.60 1.52 3.99
C ALA A 175 -17.75 0.66 5.25
N SER A 176 -16.97 0.96 6.28
CA SER A 176 -17.03 0.36 7.61
C SER A 176 -17.97 1.09 8.58
N GLY A 177 -18.69 2.13 8.15
CA GLY A 177 -19.67 2.85 8.97
C GLY A 177 -19.12 4.05 9.74
N VAL A 178 -17.85 4.44 9.55
CA VAL A 178 -17.29 5.66 10.16
C VAL A 178 -17.90 6.89 9.48
N THR A 179 -18.65 7.68 10.24
CA THR A 179 -19.36 8.84 9.71
C THR A 179 -18.54 10.13 9.80
N ASN A 180 -17.63 10.23 10.77
CA ASN A 180 -16.78 11.41 10.96
C ASN A 180 -15.30 11.14 10.61
N ILE A 181 -14.86 11.73 9.50
CA ILE A 181 -13.53 11.53 8.93
C ILE A 181 -12.88 12.89 8.65
N ILE A 182 -11.95 13.27 9.51
CA ILE A 182 -11.15 14.48 9.35
C ILE A 182 -9.88 14.13 8.60
N THR A 183 -9.45 14.96 7.64
CA THR A 183 -8.20 14.69 6.92
C THR A 183 -7.37 15.94 6.69
N THR A 184 -6.05 15.75 6.54
CA THR A 184 -5.12 16.79 6.11
C THR A 184 -4.61 16.50 4.69
N ALA A 185 -4.63 17.51 3.83
CA ALA A 185 -4.11 17.46 2.46
C ALA A 185 -3.95 18.88 1.91
N SER A 186 -3.21 19.05 0.80
CA SER A 186 -3.12 20.37 0.18
C SER A 186 -4.50 20.87 -0.28
N LEU A 187 -4.73 22.17 -0.16
CA LEU A 187 -6.02 22.81 -0.45
C LEU A 187 -6.70 22.36 -1.78
N PRO A 188 -5.99 22.21 -2.92
CA PRO A 188 -6.62 21.79 -4.17
C PRO A 188 -7.22 20.38 -4.17
N ARG A 189 -7.00 19.59 -3.10
CA ARG A 189 -7.45 18.19 -3.00
C ARG A 189 -8.69 18.04 -2.12
N HIS A 190 -9.10 19.08 -1.40
CA HIS A 190 -10.17 18.98 -0.40
C HIS A 190 -11.51 18.56 -0.99
N ASP A 191 -11.89 19.09 -2.16
CA ASP A 191 -13.18 18.73 -2.78
C ASP A 191 -13.23 17.26 -3.21
N LEU A 192 -12.12 16.76 -3.77
CA LEU A 192 -11.98 15.33 -4.07
C LEU A 192 -12.13 14.49 -2.80
N LEU A 193 -11.41 14.85 -1.73
CA LEU A 193 -11.42 14.08 -0.47
C LEU A 193 -12.80 14.07 0.21
N ARG A 194 -13.54 15.18 0.14
CA ARG A 194 -14.94 15.23 0.59
C ARG A 194 -15.83 14.31 -0.23
N GLY A 195 -15.63 14.29 -1.56
CA GLY A 195 -16.33 13.34 -2.45
C GLY A 195 -16.07 11.87 -2.10
N LEU A 196 -14.87 11.55 -1.60
CA LEU A 196 -14.52 10.20 -1.13
C LEU A 196 -15.01 9.89 0.29
N GLY A 197 -15.48 10.90 1.04
CA GLY A 197 -16.12 10.71 2.35
C GLY A 197 -15.49 11.46 3.52
N ALA A 198 -14.47 12.29 3.31
CA ALA A 198 -13.98 13.17 4.37
C ALA A 198 -15.07 14.18 4.79
N THR A 199 -15.30 14.35 6.09
CA THR A 199 -16.23 15.34 6.64
C THR A 199 -15.58 16.72 6.75
N GLU A 200 -14.31 16.78 7.15
CA GLU A 200 -13.53 18.01 7.23
C GLU A 200 -12.14 17.82 6.61
N CYS A 201 -11.63 18.86 5.96
CA CYS A 201 -10.33 18.87 5.31
C CYS A 201 -9.54 20.10 5.75
N PHE A 202 -8.28 19.90 6.16
CA PHE A 202 -7.38 20.97 6.57
C PHE A 202 -6.13 21.00 5.68
N ASP A 203 -5.64 22.19 5.36
CA ASP A 203 -4.36 22.32 4.66
C ASP A 203 -3.22 22.02 5.62
N TYR A 204 -2.39 21.02 5.30
CA TYR A 204 -1.26 20.65 6.13
C TYR A 204 -0.17 21.73 6.17
N LYS A 205 -0.22 22.71 5.25
CA LYS A 205 0.70 23.87 5.22
C LYS A 205 0.28 24.99 6.15
N ASP A 206 -0.89 24.90 6.77
CA ASP A 206 -1.36 25.87 7.74
C ASP A 206 -0.54 25.74 9.04
N ALA A 207 0.02 26.85 9.51
CA ALA A 207 0.89 26.86 10.69
C ALA A 207 0.18 26.35 11.96
N ASP A 208 -1.15 26.52 12.01
CA ASP A 208 -1.98 26.12 13.15
C ASP A 208 -2.77 24.83 12.88
N VAL A 209 -2.38 24.03 11.86
CA VAL A 209 -3.15 22.86 11.41
C VAL A 209 -3.44 21.87 12.54
N SER A 210 -2.47 21.61 13.43
CA SER A 210 -2.66 20.68 14.55
C SER A 210 -3.73 21.17 15.53
N ASP A 211 -3.76 22.46 15.84
CA ASP A 211 -4.76 23.03 16.74
C ASP A 211 -6.16 23.09 16.09
N LYS A 212 -6.22 23.37 14.79
CA LYS A 212 -7.50 23.34 14.03
C LYS A 212 -8.08 21.93 14.00
N VAL A 213 -7.26 20.92 13.69
CA VAL A 213 -7.67 19.51 13.74
C VAL A 213 -8.12 19.11 15.14
N ARG A 214 -7.35 19.48 16.18
CA ARG A 214 -7.72 19.23 17.57
C ARG A 214 -9.10 19.81 17.92
N GLN A 215 -9.34 21.07 17.58
CA GLN A 215 -10.64 21.72 17.84
C GLN A 215 -11.78 21.02 17.11
N ALA A 216 -11.57 20.62 15.85
CA ALA A 216 -12.56 19.86 15.08
C ALA A 216 -12.87 18.50 15.74
N VAL A 217 -11.85 17.77 16.20
CA VAL A 217 -12.04 16.51 16.93
C VAL A 217 -12.82 16.75 18.24
N ILE A 218 -12.42 17.73 19.06
CA ILE A 218 -13.12 18.04 20.33
C ILE A 218 -14.60 18.38 20.08
N LYS A 219 -14.89 19.13 19.01
CA LYS A 219 -16.26 19.53 18.63
C LYS A 219 -17.17 18.33 18.32
N THR A 220 -16.61 17.20 17.93
CA THR A 220 -17.40 15.98 17.63
C THR A 220 -17.98 15.36 18.89
N GLY A 221 -17.35 15.55 20.06
CA GLY A 221 -17.78 14.97 21.32
C GLY A 221 -17.61 13.45 21.42
N HIS A 222 -16.99 12.80 20.43
CA HIS A 222 -16.78 11.34 20.44
C HIS A 222 -15.66 10.94 21.42
N SER A 223 -15.87 9.83 22.12
CA SER A 223 -14.84 9.24 22.99
C SER A 223 -13.75 8.53 22.19
N TRP A 224 -14.10 7.83 21.11
CA TRP A 224 -13.12 7.16 20.25
C TRP A 224 -12.52 8.11 19.23
N VAL A 225 -11.19 8.17 19.21
CA VAL A 225 -10.41 8.94 18.22
C VAL A 225 -9.32 8.05 17.66
N TRP A 226 -9.27 7.93 16.33
CA TRP A 226 -8.25 7.15 15.62
C TRP A 226 -7.40 8.09 14.77
N GLY A 227 -6.12 8.20 15.07
CA GLY A 227 -5.16 8.97 14.27
C GLY A 227 -4.38 8.06 13.33
N PHE A 228 -4.57 8.21 12.01
CA PHE A 228 -3.80 7.48 11.01
C PHE A 228 -2.87 8.39 10.21
N GLU A 229 -1.57 8.22 10.37
CA GLU A 229 -0.55 8.95 9.62
C GLU A 229 -0.17 8.19 8.34
N THR A 230 -0.35 8.85 7.19
CA THR A 230 -0.18 8.24 5.85
C THR A 230 0.81 8.99 4.96
N ALA A 231 1.30 10.17 5.36
CA ALA A 231 2.29 10.93 4.61
C ALA A 231 3.72 10.38 4.80
N GLY A 232 3.98 9.70 5.92
CA GLY A 232 5.20 8.93 6.14
C GLY A 232 6.44 9.76 6.44
N SER A 233 6.28 10.99 6.94
CA SER A 233 7.38 11.84 7.40
C SER A 233 7.39 11.97 8.93
N LEU A 234 8.55 12.34 9.50
CA LEU A 234 8.65 12.63 10.95
C LEU A 234 7.80 13.85 11.33
N GLU A 235 7.81 14.86 10.48
CA GLU A 235 7.05 16.10 10.66
C GLU A 235 5.54 15.82 10.72
N SER A 236 4.99 15.07 9.75
CA SER A 236 3.56 14.72 9.76
C SER A 236 3.18 13.90 10.98
N SER A 237 4.06 12.98 11.38
CA SER A 237 3.97 12.22 12.62
C SER A 237 3.92 13.10 13.88
N GLN A 238 4.73 14.15 13.96
CA GLN A 238 4.74 15.09 15.08
C GLN A 238 3.48 15.97 15.08
N LEU A 239 3.03 16.43 13.91
CA LEU A 239 1.84 17.25 13.80
C LEU A 239 0.56 16.48 14.18
N LEU A 240 0.44 15.21 13.78
CA LEU A 240 -0.68 14.34 14.21
C LEU A 240 -0.67 14.09 15.73
N LEU A 241 0.50 13.79 16.30
CA LEU A 241 0.63 13.68 17.76
C LEU A 241 0.24 14.99 18.45
N GLY A 242 0.74 16.11 17.93
CA GLY A 242 0.42 17.44 18.42
C GLY A 242 -1.08 17.73 18.37
N ALA A 243 -1.80 17.24 17.36
CA ALA A 243 -3.25 17.40 17.27
C ALA A 243 -3.99 16.55 18.31
N LEU A 244 -3.64 15.26 18.44
CA LEU A 244 -4.51 14.28 19.11
C LEU A 244 -4.07 13.85 20.51
N THR A 245 -2.83 14.10 20.91
CA THR A 245 -2.35 13.71 22.24
C THR A 245 -3.16 14.43 23.32
N ASN A 246 -3.57 13.67 24.35
CA ASN A 246 -4.38 14.12 25.49
C ASN A 246 -5.79 14.61 25.14
N ILE A 247 -6.35 14.28 23.96
CA ILE A 247 -7.77 14.55 23.69
C ILE A 247 -8.67 13.67 24.58
N ASN A 248 -8.41 12.36 24.62
CA ASN A 248 -9.11 11.42 25.50
C ASN A 248 -8.26 10.15 25.75
N ALA A 249 -8.69 9.30 26.68
CA ALA A 249 -7.99 8.08 27.03
C ALA A 249 -8.04 6.99 25.95
N ASP A 250 -9.03 7.06 25.05
CA ASP A 250 -9.30 6.07 24.01
C ASP A 250 -8.70 6.47 22.64
N THR A 251 -7.80 7.45 22.61
CA THR A 251 -7.12 7.87 21.39
C THR A 251 -6.11 6.81 20.97
N GLN A 252 -6.28 6.27 19.77
CA GLN A 252 -5.37 5.29 19.18
C GLN A 252 -4.64 5.89 17.98
N PHE A 253 -3.47 5.34 17.69
CA PHE A 253 -2.67 5.77 16.55
C PHE A 253 -2.23 4.62 15.66
N SER A 254 -2.05 4.91 14.38
CA SER A 254 -1.39 4.04 13.44
C SER A 254 -0.60 4.85 12.41
N TRP A 255 0.46 4.24 11.85
CA TRP A 255 1.48 4.98 11.08
C TRP A 255 2.03 4.13 9.94
N VAL A 256 2.17 4.72 8.76
CA VAL A 256 2.86 4.09 7.61
C VAL A 256 4.38 4.11 7.73
N ASN A 257 4.93 4.94 8.62
CA ASN A 257 6.37 5.02 8.83
C ASN A 257 6.82 4.05 9.94
N ALA A 258 7.72 3.13 9.59
CA ALA A 258 8.31 2.15 10.51
C ALA A 258 9.45 2.72 11.37
N THR A 259 9.98 3.90 11.03
CA THR A 259 11.19 4.46 11.66
C THR A 259 11.01 5.95 11.93
N GLY A 260 10.94 6.39 13.19
CA GLY A 260 11.06 7.84 13.44
C GLY A 260 10.54 8.41 14.76
N ALA A 261 9.77 7.68 15.54
CA ALA A 261 9.37 8.14 16.86
C ALA A 261 9.42 6.94 17.78
N GLN A 262 9.91 7.08 19.01
CA GLN A 262 9.91 6.03 20.04
C GLN A 262 8.47 5.58 20.32
N ARG A 263 7.92 4.72 19.47
CA ARG A 263 6.52 4.31 19.44
C ARG A 263 6.44 2.79 19.51
N PRO A 264 5.33 2.24 20.05
CA PRO A 264 5.12 0.80 20.06
C PRO A 264 5.12 0.25 18.62
N PRO A 265 5.89 -0.82 18.33
CA PRO A 265 5.88 -1.46 17.02
C PRO A 265 4.48 -1.90 16.55
N SER A 266 3.58 -2.20 17.50
CA SER A 266 2.18 -2.61 17.26
C SER A 266 1.33 -1.55 16.54
N GLU A 267 1.76 -0.29 16.50
CA GLU A 267 1.02 0.78 15.82
C GLU A 267 1.44 0.97 14.35
N SER A 268 2.55 0.34 13.94
CA SER A 268 3.05 0.43 12.56
C SER A 268 2.23 -0.46 11.62
N VAL A 269 1.97 0.01 10.40
CA VAL A 269 1.38 -0.82 9.34
C VAL A 269 2.47 -1.35 8.40
N LEU A 270 2.85 -2.62 8.60
CA LEU A 270 3.92 -3.28 7.85
C LEU A 270 3.42 -4.27 6.79
N GLY A 271 2.10 -4.37 6.61
CA GLY A 271 1.46 -5.37 5.76
C GLY A 271 1.45 -6.72 6.45
N SER A 272 0.47 -6.97 7.32
CA SER A 272 0.27 -8.29 7.93
C SER A 272 0.07 -9.36 6.84
N ARG A 273 0.64 -10.54 7.09
CA ARG A 273 0.75 -11.65 6.12
C ARG A 273 0.51 -12.97 6.83
N ASP A 274 0.11 -13.99 6.09
CA ASP A 274 -0.06 -15.35 6.59
C ASP A 274 1.21 -16.21 6.45
N TYR A 275 2.35 -15.56 6.18
CA TYR A 275 3.68 -16.16 6.12
C TYR A 275 4.71 -15.30 6.84
N ASP A 276 5.77 -15.93 7.32
CA ASP A 276 6.89 -15.25 7.98
C ASP A 276 7.67 -14.39 6.97
N ILE A 277 8.05 -13.18 7.39
CA ILE A 277 9.02 -12.36 6.66
C ILE A 277 10.37 -12.53 7.32
N VAL A 278 11.36 -12.88 6.53
CA VAL A 278 12.74 -13.03 6.98
C VAL A 278 13.58 -11.89 6.43
N PHE A 279 14.19 -11.10 7.31
CA PHE A 279 15.17 -10.09 6.97
C PHE A 279 16.55 -10.56 7.38
N GLU A 280 17.50 -10.40 6.46
CA GLU A 280 18.92 -10.40 6.80
C GLU A 280 19.33 -8.96 7.06
N VAL A 281 19.70 -8.64 8.30
CA VAL A 281 20.18 -7.32 8.70
C VAL A 281 21.58 -7.42 9.31
N ALA A 282 22.30 -6.29 9.40
CA ALA A 282 23.56 -6.25 10.11
C ALA A 282 23.32 -6.63 11.58
N GLY A 283 23.84 -7.79 12.02
CA GLY A 283 23.61 -8.34 13.36
C GLY A 283 22.83 -9.66 13.38
N GLY A 284 22.31 -10.14 12.25
CA GLY A 284 21.75 -11.48 12.11
C GLY A 284 20.38 -11.54 11.44
N ARG A 285 19.80 -12.74 11.44
CA ARG A 285 18.47 -13.02 10.87
C ARG A 285 17.37 -12.49 11.78
N HIS A 286 16.48 -11.67 11.24
CA HIS A 286 15.29 -11.18 11.91
C HIS A 286 14.04 -11.76 11.25
N VAL A 287 13.08 -12.26 12.05
CA VAL A 287 11.84 -12.85 11.54
C VAL A 287 10.66 -12.05 12.08
N ILE A 288 9.83 -11.55 11.18
CA ILE A 288 8.49 -11.05 11.51
C ILE A 288 7.53 -12.24 11.30
N PRO A 289 6.88 -12.73 12.37
CA PRO A 289 6.04 -13.92 12.28
C PRO A 289 4.77 -13.68 11.46
N ALA A 290 4.25 -14.75 10.88
CA ALA A 290 2.93 -14.77 10.25
C ALA A 290 1.81 -14.35 11.22
N GLU A 291 0.85 -13.58 10.71
CA GLU A 291 -0.37 -13.16 11.39
C GLU A 291 -1.62 -13.51 10.53
N PRO A 292 -1.99 -14.79 10.39
CA PRO A 292 -3.01 -15.22 9.42
C PRO A 292 -4.37 -14.56 9.61
N GLY A 293 -4.79 -14.30 10.85
CA GLY A 293 -6.05 -13.60 11.13
C GLY A 293 -6.05 -12.16 10.63
N LYS A 294 -4.92 -11.44 10.79
CA LYS A 294 -4.77 -10.07 10.28
C LYS A 294 -4.68 -10.03 8.76
N ALA A 295 -3.97 -10.98 8.17
CA ALA A 295 -3.90 -11.15 6.72
C ALA A 295 -5.30 -11.42 6.12
N SER A 296 -6.09 -12.27 6.78
CA SER A 296 -7.48 -12.55 6.36
C SER A 296 -8.34 -11.29 6.32
N ASN A 297 -8.24 -10.41 7.32
CA ASN A 297 -8.94 -9.13 7.32
C ASN A 297 -8.55 -8.24 6.12
N MET A 298 -7.26 -8.19 5.79
CA MET A 298 -6.77 -7.39 4.66
C MET A 298 -7.26 -7.94 3.32
N TRP A 299 -7.22 -9.26 3.14
CA TRP A 299 -7.73 -9.91 1.93
C TRP A 299 -9.25 -9.74 1.78
N ALA A 300 -10.01 -9.82 2.88
CA ALA A 300 -11.44 -9.55 2.86
C ALA A 300 -11.75 -8.10 2.46
N ALA A 301 -10.98 -7.13 2.98
CA ALA A 301 -11.12 -5.74 2.60
C ALA A 301 -10.71 -5.49 1.14
N LEU A 302 -9.63 -6.11 0.66
CA LEU A 302 -9.23 -6.03 -0.75
C LEU A 302 -10.29 -6.63 -1.68
N ASP A 303 -10.87 -7.77 -1.32
CA ASP A 303 -11.98 -8.37 -2.09
C ASP A 303 -13.17 -7.41 -2.20
N TRP A 304 -13.54 -6.73 -1.10
CA TRP A 304 -14.55 -5.68 -1.14
C TRP A 304 -14.15 -4.52 -2.06
N VAL A 305 -12.89 -4.06 -1.99
CA VAL A 305 -12.36 -2.99 -2.84
C VAL A 305 -12.44 -3.36 -4.32
N VAL A 306 -12.03 -4.58 -4.69
CA VAL A 306 -12.07 -5.08 -6.06
C VAL A 306 -13.50 -5.19 -6.57
N LYS A 307 -14.43 -5.73 -5.76
CA LYS A 307 -15.85 -5.85 -6.11
C LYS A 307 -16.57 -4.51 -6.20
N SER A 308 -16.13 -3.52 -5.42
CA SER A 308 -16.76 -2.20 -5.32
C SER A 308 -16.14 -1.16 -6.25
N TYR A 309 -15.10 -1.53 -7.01
CA TYR A 309 -14.36 -0.60 -7.86
C TYR A 309 -15.28 0.09 -8.88
N GLY A 310 -15.21 1.42 -8.96
CA GLY A 310 -16.04 2.27 -9.82
C GLY A 310 -17.47 2.50 -9.33
N LYS A 311 -17.83 2.01 -8.12
CA LYS A 311 -19.15 2.24 -7.51
C LYS A 311 -19.06 2.73 -6.07
N GLY A 312 -18.33 2.00 -5.23
CA GLY A 312 -18.13 2.31 -3.81
C GLY A 312 -16.67 2.54 -3.45
N PHE A 313 -15.75 2.27 -4.37
CA PHE A 313 -14.34 2.54 -4.23
C PHE A 313 -13.75 2.99 -5.57
N GLU A 314 -12.81 3.93 -5.54
CA GLU A 314 -11.98 4.29 -6.69
C GLU A 314 -10.57 4.71 -6.25
N LEU A 315 -9.62 4.60 -7.19
CA LEU A 315 -8.33 5.27 -7.07
C LEU A 315 -8.32 6.44 -8.05
N PRO A 316 -8.69 7.65 -7.61
CA PRO A 316 -8.96 8.76 -8.53
C PRO A 316 -7.69 9.25 -9.25
N VAL A 317 -6.50 8.89 -8.76
CA VAL A 317 -5.22 9.39 -9.28
C VAL A 317 -4.19 8.27 -9.35
N VAL A 318 -4.08 7.69 -10.54
CA VAL A 318 -3.02 6.75 -10.91
C VAL A 318 -2.24 7.34 -12.09
N ARG A 319 -0.97 7.67 -11.85
CA ARG A 319 -0.08 8.20 -12.87
C ARG A 319 0.70 7.05 -13.49
N VAL A 320 0.53 6.87 -14.79
CA VAL A 320 1.28 5.88 -15.57
C VAL A 320 2.56 6.50 -16.10
N PHE A 321 3.69 5.88 -15.82
CA PHE A 321 4.98 6.20 -16.40
C PHE A 321 5.33 5.22 -17.53
N GLU A 322 5.77 5.75 -18.67
CA GLU A 322 6.24 4.98 -19.83
C GLU A 322 7.57 5.55 -20.32
N GLY A 323 8.65 4.79 -20.17
CA GLY A 323 10.00 5.32 -20.39
C GLY A 323 11.07 4.25 -20.22
N THR A 324 12.31 4.72 -20.05
CA THR A 324 13.44 3.85 -19.76
C THR A 324 13.50 3.50 -18.27
N GLY A 325 14.28 2.49 -17.92
CA GLY A 325 14.49 2.12 -16.51
C GLY A 325 15.09 3.25 -15.67
N GLU A 326 16.00 4.05 -16.22
CA GLU A 326 16.67 5.15 -15.50
C GLU A 326 15.67 6.23 -15.11
N LYS A 327 14.82 6.64 -16.06
CA LYS A 327 13.77 7.64 -15.79
C LYS A 327 12.69 7.09 -14.86
N ALA A 328 12.39 5.78 -14.92
CA ALA A 328 11.51 5.15 -13.95
C ALA A 328 12.09 5.25 -12.53
N LEU A 329 13.40 5.06 -12.38
CA LEU A 329 14.08 5.18 -11.09
C LEU A 329 14.03 6.61 -10.54
N GLU A 330 14.27 7.64 -11.37
CA GLU A 330 14.12 9.05 -10.97
C GLU A 330 12.71 9.35 -10.41
N GLU A 331 11.68 8.78 -11.04
CA GLU A 331 10.29 8.90 -10.60
C GLU A 331 10.05 8.17 -9.27
N MET A 332 10.61 6.97 -9.11
CA MET A 332 10.54 6.20 -7.85
C MET A 332 11.26 6.92 -6.70
N GLU A 333 12.40 7.56 -6.95
CA GLU A 333 13.09 8.37 -5.94
C GLU A 333 12.25 9.57 -5.50
N THR A 334 11.49 10.17 -6.42
CA THR A 334 10.57 11.25 -6.08
C THR A 334 9.44 10.74 -5.18
N VAL A 335 8.91 9.55 -5.45
CA VAL A 335 7.89 8.89 -4.62
C VAL A 335 8.45 8.47 -3.26
N SER A 336 9.72 8.08 -3.15
CA SER A 336 10.31 7.62 -1.89
C SER A 336 10.59 8.76 -0.89
N LYS A 337 10.92 9.96 -1.39
CA LYS A 337 11.26 11.14 -0.59
C LYS A 337 10.05 11.85 0.01
N GLN A 338 8.91 11.85 -0.68
CA GLN A 338 7.71 12.57 -0.25
C GLN A 338 6.43 11.78 -0.57
N GLY A 339 5.42 11.89 0.31
CA GLY A 339 4.07 11.45 -0.02
C GLY A 339 3.58 12.18 -1.27
N THR A 340 3.42 11.45 -2.38
CA THR A 340 2.91 12.01 -3.63
C THR A 340 1.38 11.89 -3.66
N PHE A 341 0.74 12.79 -4.40
CA PHE A 341 -0.70 12.73 -4.61
C PHE A 341 -1.03 11.55 -5.53
N GLY A 342 -1.84 10.62 -5.04
CA GLY A 342 -2.17 9.39 -5.76
C GLY A 342 -1.03 8.36 -5.78
N LYS A 343 -1.01 7.53 -6.83
CA LYS A 343 -0.07 6.41 -6.99
C LYS A 343 0.65 6.48 -8.34
N LEU A 344 1.94 6.14 -8.34
CA LEU A 344 2.73 5.94 -9.56
C LEU A 344 2.70 4.47 -9.98
N VAL A 345 2.54 4.22 -11.27
CA VAL A 345 2.58 2.90 -11.88
C VAL A 345 3.52 2.92 -13.08
N LEU A 346 4.41 1.94 -13.18
CA LEU A 346 5.31 1.75 -14.32
C LEU A 346 4.64 0.85 -15.34
N LYS A 347 4.59 1.28 -16.61
CA LYS A 347 4.18 0.44 -17.74
C LYS A 347 5.34 -0.42 -18.21
N HIS A 348 5.09 -1.72 -18.37
CA HIS A 348 6.07 -2.70 -18.81
C HIS A 348 5.84 -3.12 -20.27
N PRO A 349 6.90 -3.55 -20.99
CA PRO A 349 8.29 -3.53 -20.53
C PRO A 349 8.86 -2.11 -20.43
N LEU A 350 9.73 -1.87 -19.44
CA LEU A 350 10.57 -0.68 -19.43
C LEU A 350 11.55 -0.73 -20.62
N ARG A 351 11.77 0.43 -21.27
CA ARG A 351 12.60 0.55 -22.47
C ARG A 351 14.09 0.55 -22.15
#